data_AF-A0A1J5IFI0-F1
#
_entry.id   AF-A0A1J5IFI0-F1
#
_cell.length_a   1.000
_cell.length_b   1.000
_cell.length_c   1.000
_cell.angle_alpha   90.00
_cell.angle_beta   90.00
_cell.angle_gamma   90.00
#
_symmetry.space_group_name_H-M   'P 1'
#
loop_
_entity.id
_entity.type
_entity.pdbx_description
1 polymer ?
#
loop_
_entity_poly.entity_id
_entity_poly.type
_entity_poly.pdbx_seq_one_letter_code
_entity_poly.pdbx_strand_id
1 'polypeptide(L)'
;MASSIRKTVGLLTLVLVLVLTGTAWADLYWEALQETSGGATGSSQTVKTFYSQTASRVESGNSVMIIDYGRMISYQLDPTKKTYSEVDLNKLAEGPPGQGQEAGDKGKMFQQMMKNMMDSIEVTPVDEQKKIAGYDCRRVNVKMMMMESEYWVSKDVPGFQELKRISGQVADKLKGNPMLAQMTQAGMLNKLDGFPVQVVTHAQQRTVTTTLQKIEEKSLNSDLFQVPSGYTQVEHPSRGGVKRQP
;
A
#
# COMPACT_ATOMS: atom_id res chain seq x y z
N MET A 1 -39.95 -65.78 35.39
CA MET A 1 -39.24 -66.55 34.34
C MET A 1 -38.91 -65.59 33.20
N ALA A 2 -37.76 -65.83 32.56
CA ALA A 2 -37.16 -65.10 31.44
C ALA A 2 -38.16 -64.79 30.30
N SER A 3 -37.98 -63.84 29.39
CA SER A 3 -36.82 -63.64 28.51
C SER A 3 -37.00 -62.35 27.68
N SER A 4 -35.87 -61.70 27.37
CA SER A 4 -35.69 -60.54 26.50
C SER A 4 -35.99 -60.76 25.01
N ILE A 5 -36.15 -59.66 24.23
CA ILE A 5 -35.60 -59.33 22.88
C ILE A 5 -36.22 -57.96 22.49
N ARG A 6 -35.58 -56.77 22.51
CA ARG A 6 -34.48 -56.11 21.76
C ARG A 6 -34.78 -55.67 20.30
N LYS A 7 -34.63 -54.34 20.06
CA LYS A 7 -34.36 -53.53 18.83
C LYS A 7 -35.62 -53.08 18.07
N THR A 8 -35.81 -51.82 17.65
CA THR A 8 -34.94 -50.82 16.99
C THR A 8 -35.40 -49.38 17.33
N VAL A 9 -34.58 -48.49 17.89
CA VAL A 9 -33.70 -47.47 17.23
C VAL A 9 -34.41 -46.56 16.22
N GLY A 10 -34.48 -45.27 16.57
CA GLY A 10 -34.87 -44.17 15.69
C GLY A 10 -34.71 -42.81 16.40
N LEU A 11 -33.52 -42.52 16.93
CA LEU A 11 -33.20 -41.22 17.53
C LEU A 11 -32.84 -40.24 16.40
N LEU A 12 -33.75 -39.32 16.08
CA LEU A 12 -33.56 -38.26 15.09
C LEU A 12 -32.84 -37.07 15.75
N THR A 13 -31.52 -37.12 15.85
CA THR A 13 -30.70 -35.97 16.31
C THR A 13 -30.38 -35.08 15.12
N LEU A 14 -31.22 -34.07 14.87
CA LEU A 14 -30.94 -32.97 13.95
C LEU A 14 -29.90 -32.04 14.61
N VAL A 15 -28.61 -32.26 14.35
CA VAL A 15 -27.54 -31.31 14.72
C VAL A 15 -27.51 -30.21 13.66
N LEU A 16 -28.20 -29.11 13.93
CA LEU A 16 -28.07 -27.87 13.16
C LEU A 16 -26.74 -27.20 13.54
N VAL A 17 -25.65 -27.56 12.85
CA VAL A 17 -24.39 -26.82 12.93
C VAL A 17 -24.60 -25.51 12.17
N LEU A 18 -24.98 -24.46 12.89
CA LEU A 18 -24.90 -23.07 12.44
C LEU A 18 -23.41 -22.74 12.25
N VAL A 19 -22.89 -22.98 11.05
CA VAL A 19 -21.62 -22.41 10.62
C VAL A 19 -21.85 -20.91 10.46
N LEU A 20 -21.72 -20.17 11.55
CA LEU A 20 -21.41 -18.75 11.49
C LEU A 20 -20.00 -18.63 10.94
N THR A 21 -19.84 -18.77 9.62
CA THR A 21 -18.70 -18.14 8.94
C THR A 21 -18.96 -16.65 9.07
N GLY A 22 -18.61 -16.08 10.22
CA GLY A 22 -18.35 -14.66 10.28
C GLY A 22 -17.38 -14.40 9.15
N THR A 23 -17.76 -13.57 8.20
CA THR A 23 -16.83 -12.98 7.24
C THR A 23 -15.84 -12.23 8.10
N ALA A 24 -14.77 -12.89 8.53
CA ALA A 24 -13.67 -12.23 9.17
C ALA A 24 -13.13 -11.30 8.10
N TRP A 25 -13.21 -9.99 8.35
CA TRP A 25 -12.67 -9.00 7.43
C TRP A 25 -11.18 -9.32 7.31
N ALA A 26 -10.73 -9.62 6.10
CA ALA A 26 -9.35 -9.97 5.87
C ALA A 26 -8.56 -8.68 5.64
N ASP A 27 -7.36 -8.64 6.17
CA ASP A 27 -6.36 -7.72 5.67
C ASP A 27 -5.57 -8.44 4.58
N LEU A 28 -4.68 -7.72 3.91
CA LEU A 28 -3.86 -8.28 2.84
C LEU A 28 -2.39 -8.28 3.21
N TYR A 29 -1.74 -9.35 2.83
CA TYR A 29 -0.30 -9.47 2.82
C TYR A 29 0.18 -9.94 1.46
N TRP A 30 1.19 -9.29 0.90
CA TRP A 30 1.85 -9.80 -0.29
C TRP A 30 3.35 -9.53 -0.27
N GLU A 31 4.05 -10.37 -1.02
CA GLU A 31 5.48 -10.28 -1.28
C GLU A 31 5.69 -10.06 -2.78
N ALA A 32 6.59 -9.15 -3.10
CA ALA A 32 7.02 -8.90 -4.47
C ALA A 32 8.54 -8.89 -4.54
N LEU A 33 9.10 -9.41 -5.63
CA LEU A 33 10.51 -9.29 -5.95
C LEU A 33 10.73 -7.95 -6.65
N GLN A 34 11.53 -7.08 -6.05
CA GLN A 34 11.99 -5.84 -6.68
C GLN A 34 13.40 -6.04 -7.20
N GLU A 35 13.57 -5.85 -8.51
CA GLU A 35 14.85 -5.92 -9.22
C GLU A 35 15.17 -4.55 -9.79
N THR A 36 16.39 -4.08 -9.57
CA THR A 36 16.91 -2.86 -10.18
C THR A 36 17.99 -3.24 -11.18
N SER A 37 17.79 -2.86 -12.44
CA SER A 37 18.75 -3.02 -13.53
C SER A 37 19.18 -1.64 -14.06
N GLY A 38 20.35 -1.59 -14.73
CA GLY A 38 20.99 -0.35 -15.16
C GLY A 38 21.90 0.27 -14.09
N GLY A 39 22.94 0.99 -14.51
CA GLY A 39 24.03 1.47 -13.64
C GLY A 39 25.18 0.45 -13.44
N ALA A 40 26.08 0.73 -12.48
CA ALA A 40 27.30 -0.07 -12.26
C ALA A 40 27.06 -1.45 -11.62
N THR A 41 25.96 -1.63 -10.88
CA THR A 41 25.57 -2.91 -10.26
C THR A 41 24.04 -3.02 -10.18
N GLY A 42 23.49 -4.17 -10.58
CA GLY A 42 22.09 -4.50 -10.33
C GLY A 42 21.88 -4.93 -8.87
N SER A 43 20.64 -4.85 -8.40
CA SER A 43 20.25 -5.32 -7.06
C SER A 43 18.87 -5.97 -7.08
N SER A 44 18.61 -6.83 -6.10
CA SER A 44 17.30 -7.45 -5.92
C SER A 44 16.97 -7.53 -4.43
N GLN A 45 15.70 -7.34 -4.10
CA GLN A 45 15.19 -7.43 -2.73
C GLN A 45 13.71 -7.82 -2.73
N THR A 46 13.27 -8.54 -1.69
CA THR A 46 11.85 -8.78 -1.46
C THR A 46 11.22 -7.55 -0.81
N VAL A 47 10.13 -7.07 -1.39
CA VAL A 47 9.26 -6.06 -0.81
C VAL A 47 8.06 -6.75 -0.18
N LYS A 48 7.81 -6.48 1.10
CA LYS A 48 6.65 -7.01 1.83
C LYS A 48 5.66 -5.89 2.05
N THR A 49 4.40 -6.14 1.73
CA THR A 49 3.33 -5.18 1.98
C THR A 49 2.26 -5.80 2.86
N PHE A 50 1.87 -5.04 3.88
CA PHE A 50 0.82 -5.33 4.84
C PHE A 50 -0.22 -4.22 4.68
N TYR A 51 -1.46 -4.57 4.38
CA TYR A 51 -2.46 -3.59 3.98
C TYR A 51 -3.80 -3.87 4.67
N SER A 52 -4.24 -2.93 5.50
CA SER A 52 -5.50 -2.98 6.22
C SER A 52 -6.33 -1.71 5.95
N GLN A 53 -7.56 -1.69 6.46
CA GLN A 53 -8.42 -0.51 6.41
C GLN A 53 -7.89 0.67 7.24
N THR A 54 -7.05 0.41 8.25
CA THR A 54 -6.58 1.42 9.20
C THR A 54 -5.17 1.86 8.94
N ALA A 55 -4.33 1.00 8.37
CA ALA A 55 -2.94 1.30 8.10
C ALA A 55 -2.36 0.47 6.95
N SER A 56 -1.20 0.89 6.47
CA SER A 56 -0.35 0.05 5.63
C SER A 56 1.08 0.05 6.13
N ARG A 57 1.80 -1.05 5.91
CA ARG A 57 3.23 -1.15 6.13
C ARG A 57 3.90 -1.73 4.89
N VAL A 58 4.97 -1.10 4.45
CA VAL A 58 5.82 -1.58 3.36
C VAL A 58 7.23 -1.74 3.89
N GLU A 59 7.80 -2.94 3.73
CA GLU A 59 9.18 -3.24 4.07
C GLU A 59 9.96 -3.48 2.77
N SER A 60 11.07 -2.76 2.59
CA SER A 60 11.96 -2.91 1.43
C SER A 60 13.41 -2.69 1.87
N GLY A 61 14.20 -3.76 1.87
CA GLY A 61 15.61 -3.71 2.29
C GLY A 61 15.73 -3.22 3.72
N ASN A 62 16.49 -2.14 3.94
CA ASN A 62 16.66 -1.50 5.25
C ASN A 62 15.71 -0.31 5.48
N SER A 63 14.54 -0.31 4.84
CA SER A 63 13.56 0.76 4.97
C SER A 63 12.18 0.16 5.26
N VAL A 64 11.51 0.71 6.27
CA VAL A 64 10.12 0.38 6.57
C VAL A 64 9.31 1.66 6.57
N MET A 65 8.25 1.69 5.79
CA MET A 65 7.27 2.77 5.78
C MET A 65 5.97 2.26 6.40
N ILE A 66 5.39 3.03 7.33
CA ILE A 66 4.06 2.76 7.89
C ILE A 66 3.20 3.99 7.65
N ILE A 67 1.99 3.82 7.11
CA ILE A 67 1.00 4.88 6.98
C ILE A 67 -0.18 4.54 7.88
N ASP A 68 -0.48 5.44 8.82
CA ASP A 68 -1.69 5.39 9.63
C ASP A 68 -2.75 6.29 8.99
N TYR A 69 -3.83 5.69 8.46
CA TYR A 69 -4.88 6.41 7.77
C TYR A 69 -5.84 7.15 8.72
N GLY A 70 -5.86 6.81 10.01
CA GLY A 70 -6.68 7.51 11.00
C GLY A 70 -6.00 8.78 11.52
N ARG A 71 -4.69 8.69 11.79
CA ARG A 71 -3.89 9.80 12.29
C ARG A 71 -3.30 10.66 11.18
N MET A 72 -3.31 10.16 9.94
CA MET A 72 -2.68 10.81 8.78
C MET A 72 -1.18 11.04 9.00
N ILE A 73 -0.51 10.06 9.58
CA ILE A 73 0.93 10.09 9.84
C ILE A 73 1.61 8.99 9.02
N SER A 74 2.68 9.35 8.33
CA SER A 74 3.62 8.42 7.74
C SER A 74 4.86 8.31 8.62
N TYR A 75 5.20 7.09 9.02
CA TYR A 75 6.43 6.76 9.71
C TYR A 75 7.43 6.20 8.71
N GLN A 76 8.65 6.73 8.70
CA GLN A 76 9.77 6.18 7.96
C GLN A 76 10.80 5.66 8.96
N LEU A 77 11.02 4.35 8.99
CA LEU A 77 11.89 3.66 9.93
C LEU A 77 13.16 3.15 9.23
N ASP A 78 14.28 3.24 9.92
CA ASP A 78 15.55 2.58 9.60
C ASP A 78 15.80 1.47 10.63
N PRO A 79 15.56 0.18 10.27
CA PRO A 79 15.71 -0.92 11.20
C PRO A 79 17.14 -1.14 11.71
N THR A 80 18.15 -0.85 10.89
CA THR A 80 19.56 -0.97 11.28
C THR A 80 19.93 0.05 12.34
N LYS A 81 19.51 1.30 12.18
CA LYS A 81 19.79 2.38 13.15
C LYS A 81 18.83 2.41 14.32
N LYS A 82 17.70 1.70 14.22
CA LYS A 82 16.56 1.81 15.15
C LYS A 82 16.13 3.26 15.30
N THR A 83 16.01 3.96 14.17
CA THR A 83 15.50 5.34 14.15
C THR A 83 14.24 5.42 13.31
N TYR A 84 13.42 6.42 13.59
CA TYR A 84 12.26 6.72 12.77
C TYR A 84 12.04 8.22 12.63
N SER A 85 11.37 8.62 11.57
CA SER A 85 10.88 9.98 11.39
C SER A 85 9.40 9.96 11.07
N GLU A 86 8.70 11.02 11.43
CA GLU A 86 7.26 11.15 11.22
C GLU A 86 6.97 12.29 10.25
N VAL A 87 6.05 12.04 9.32
CA VAL A 87 5.51 13.03 8.41
C VAL A 87 4.00 13.09 8.61
N ASP A 88 3.53 14.24 9.07
CA ASP A 88 2.11 14.59 9.03
C ASP A 88 1.70 14.78 7.56
N LEU A 89 0.90 13.87 7.06
CA LEU A 89 0.49 13.83 5.67
C LEU A 89 -0.53 14.94 5.33
N ASN A 90 -1.24 15.49 6.31
CA ASN A 90 -2.10 16.65 6.07
C ASN A 90 -1.27 17.90 5.79
N LYS A 91 -0.11 18.03 6.42
CA LYS A 91 0.83 19.14 6.22
C LYS A 91 1.63 19.03 4.93
N LEU A 92 1.58 17.89 4.24
CA LEU A 92 2.28 17.74 2.97
C LEU A 92 1.74 18.74 1.92
N ALA A 93 0.45 19.07 1.97
CA ALA A 93 -0.17 20.05 1.07
C ALA A 93 0.19 21.51 1.42
N GLU A 94 0.72 21.77 2.62
CA GLU A 94 1.04 23.12 3.10
C GLU A 94 2.40 23.62 2.56
N GLY A 95 3.24 22.72 2.04
CA GLY A 95 4.57 23.04 1.53
C GLY A 95 5.64 23.19 2.62
N PRO A 96 6.91 23.49 2.24
CA PRO A 96 7.98 23.69 3.20
C PRO A 96 7.68 24.88 4.14
N PRO A 97 8.00 24.79 5.44
CA PRO A 97 7.74 25.87 6.37
C PRO A 97 8.53 27.13 6.01
N GLY A 98 7.86 28.29 6.03
CA GLY A 98 8.47 29.61 5.88
C GLY A 98 7.85 30.62 6.84
N GLN A 99 8.44 31.81 6.96
CA GLN A 99 7.87 32.94 7.71
C GLN A 99 7.54 34.12 6.79
N GLY A 100 6.51 34.89 7.14
CA GLY A 100 6.14 36.12 6.44
C GLY A 100 5.40 35.91 5.11
N GLN A 101 5.22 37.01 4.37
CA GLN A 101 4.45 37.07 3.12
C GLN A 101 5.07 36.20 2.01
N GLU A 102 6.40 36.06 1.98
CA GLU A 102 7.12 35.13 1.09
C GLU A 102 6.77 33.65 1.32
N ALA A 103 6.44 33.27 2.57
CA ALA A 103 6.00 31.90 2.87
C ALA A 103 4.60 31.62 2.32
N GLY A 104 3.73 32.63 2.32
CA GLY A 104 2.40 32.54 1.71
C GLY A 104 2.48 32.34 0.20
N ASP A 105 3.36 33.08 -0.48
CA ASP A 105 3.52 32.95 -1.93
C ASP A 105 4.26 31.66 -2.34
N LYS A 106 5.29 31.25 -1.59
CA LYS A 106 5.95 29.93 -1.77
C LYS A 106 5.00 28.77 -1.49
N GLY A 107 4.13 28.88 -0.48
CA GLY A 107 3.10 27.90 -0.18
C GLY A 107 2.07 27.76 -1.31
N LYS A 108 1.58 28.89 -1.85
CA LYS A 108 0.67 28.89 -3.01
C LYS A 108 1.32 28.33 -4.26
N MET A 109 2.57 28.69 -4.53
CA MET A 109 3.33 28.16 -5.66
C MET A 109 3.54 26.64 -5.52
N PHE A 110 3.88 26.16 -4.32
CA PHE A 110 4.00 24.74 -4.02
C PHE A 110 2.67 24.00 -4.21
N GLN A 111 1.56 24.56 -3.70
CA GLN A 111 0.22 23.99 -3.89
C GLN A 111 -0.16 23.92 -5.37
N GLN A 112 0.10 24.97 -6.15
CA GLN A 112 -0.16 24.99 -7.59
C GLN A 112 0.71 23.96 -8.32
N MET A 113 1.98 23.83 -7.95
CA MET A 113 2.88 22.83 -8.50
C MET A 113 2.38 21.41 -8.21
N MET A 114 2.02 21.12 -6.96
CA MET A 114 1.45 19.82 -6.55
C MET A 114 0.14 19.52 -7.26
N LYS A 115 -0.72 20.52 -7.44
CA LYS A 115 -1.97 20.36 -8.20
C LYS A 115 -1.70 20.01 -9.67
N ASN A 116 -0.85 20.79 -10.35
CA ASN A 116 -0.46 20.51 -11.74
C ASN A 116 0.18 19.12 -11.88
N MET A 117 0.91 18.68 -10.85
CA MET A 117 1.52 17.36 -10.78
C MET A 117 0.48 16.23 -10.68
N MET A 118 -0.61 16.45 -9.94
CA MET A 118 -1.70 15.49 -9.86
C MET A 118 -2.52 15.43 -11.14
N ASP A 119 -2.74 16.59 -11.77
CA ASP A 119 -3.46 16.71 -13.03
C ASP A 119 -2.69 16.06 -14.20
N SER A 120 -1.38 15.87 -14.07
CA SER A 120 -0.54 15.19 -15.07
C SER A 120 -0.52 13.66 -14.96
N ILE A 121 -1.31 13.07 -14.04
CA ILE A 121 -1.42 11.61 -13.95
C ILE A 121 -2.26 11.09 -15.11
N GLU A 122 -1.60 10.52 -16.10
CA GLU A 122 -2.20 9.89 -17.28
C GLU A 122 -2.17 8.36 -17.11
N VAL A 123 -3.29 7.71 -17.38
CA VAL A 123 -3.43 6.26 -17.33
C VAL A 123 -3.98 5.78 -18.66
N THR A 124 -3.15 5.07 -19.42
CA THR A 124 -3.44 4.70 -20.80
C THR A 124 -3.42 3.18 -20.93
N PRO A 125 -4.58 2.53 -21.08
CA PRO A 125 -4.64 1.11 -21.39
C PRO A 125 -3.92 0.82 -22.70
N VAL A 126 -3.21 -0.31 -22.75
CA VAL A 126 -2.55 -0.78 -23.97
C VAL A 126 -3.14 -2.14 -24.32
N ASP A 127 -3.41 -2.37 -25.60
CA ASP A 127 -3.86 -3.67 -26.10
C ASP A 127 -2.68 -4.65 -26.20
N GLU A 128 -2.11 -4.95 -25.03
CA GLU A 128 -1.01 -5.90 -24.87
C GLU A 128 -1.29 -6.79 -23.67
N GLN A 129 -1.12 -8.09 -23.88
CA GLN A 129 -1.38 -9.12 -22.89
C GLN A 129 -0.16 -10.02 -22.71
N LYS A 130 0.10 -10.42 -21.47
CA LYS A 130 1.22 -11.29 -21.12
C LYS A 130 0.89 -12.10 -19.87
N LYS A 131 1.34 -13.36 -19.84
CA LYS A 131 1.29 -14.15 -18.61
C LYS A 131 2.50 -13.80 -17.72
N ILE A 132 2.23 -13.33 -16.50
CA ILE A 132 3.25 -12.92 -15.53
C ILE A 132 2.89 -13.52 -14.17
N ALA A 133 3.85 -14.17 -13.52
CA ALA A 133 3.64 -14.87 -12.24
C ALA A 133 2.43 -15.83 -12.25
N GLY A 134 2.12 -16.41 -13.43
CA GLY A 134 0.96 -17.31 -13.64
C GLY A 134 -0.33 -16.62 -14.05
N TYR A 135 -0.46 -15.30 -13.87
CA TYR A 135 -1.67 -14.54 -14.15
C TYR A 135 -1.68 -13.97 -15.57
N ASP A 136 -2.84 -13.98 -16.21
CA ASP A 136 -3.05 -13.29 -17.47
C ASP A 136 -3.21 -11.79 -17.18
N CYS A 137 -2.22 -11.03 -17.64
CA CYS A 137 -2.09 -9.61 -17.34
C CYS A 137 -2.29 -8.77 -18.59
N ARG A 138 -2.92 -7.60 -18.44
CA ARG A 138 -2.96 -6.55 -19.45
C ARG A 138 -2.05 -5.39 -19.05
N ARG A 139 -1.44 -4.73 -20.03
CA ARG A 139 -0.60 -3.56 -19.77
C ARG A 139 -1.42 -2.28 -19.66
N VAL A 140 -1.08 -1.47 -18.69
CA VAL A 140 -1.55 -0.11 -18.51
C VAL A 140 -0.33 0.77 -18.32
N ASN A 141 -0.13 1.76 -19.19
CA ASN A 141 0.91 2.74 -19.00
C ASN A 141 0.40 3.82 -18.06
N VAL A 142 1.21 4.15 -17.06
CA VAL A 142 0.96 5.23 -16.13
C VAL A 142 2.08 6.24 -16.27
N LYS A 143 1.71 7.47 -16.63
CA LYS A 143 2.59 8.61 -16.58
C LYS A 143 2.22 9.43 -15.36
N MET A 144 3.20 9.68 -14.50
CA MET A 144 3.04 10.50 -13.31
C MET A 144 4.30 11.32 -13.14
N MET A 145 4.17 12.64 -13.10
CA MET A 145 5.33 13.54 -13.05
C MET A 145 6.27 13.34 -14.26
N MET A 146 7.57 13.19 -13.99
CA MET A 146 8.62 12.87 -14.95
C MET A 146 8.86 11.35 -15.06
N MET A 147 8.00 10.52 -14.47
CA MET A 147 8.15 9.06 -14.46
C MET A 147 7.13 8.42 -15.39
N GLU A 148 7.60 7.43 -16.14
CA GLU A 148 6.78 6.55 -16.95
C GLU A 148 6.92 5.12 -16.39
N SER A 149 5.77 4.51 -16.11
CA SER A 149 5.69 3.18 -15.51
C SER A 149 4.70 2.32 -16.30
N GLU A 150 5.06 1.06 -16.46
CA GLU A 150 4.20 0.03 -17.02
C GLU A 150 3.60 -0.79 -15.88
N TYR A 151 2.28 -0.82 -15.80
CA TYR A 151 1.53 -1.62 -14.85
C TYR A 151 0.93 -2.81 -15.59
N TRP A 152 1.40 -4.00 -15.27
CA TRP A 152 0.81 -5.25 -15.71
C TRP A 152 -0.19 -5.71 -14.66
N VAL A 153 -1.47 -5.63 -15.00
CA VAL A 153 -2.56 -5.83 -14.06
C VAL A 153 -3.42 -7.03 -14.43
N SER A 154 -3.90 -7.74 -13.42
CA SER A 154 -4.82 -8.87 -13.59
C SER A 154 -5.98 -8.78 -12.60
N LYS A 155 -7.17 -9.20 -13.03
CA LYS A 155 -8.36 -9.29 -12.17
C LYS A 155 -8.45 -10.64 -11.45
N ASP A 156 -7.62 -11.60 -11.86
CA ASP A 156 -7.68 -12.99 -11.42
C ASP A 156 -6.79 -13.27 -10.21
N VAL A 157 -6.07 -12.25 -9.72
CA VAL A 157 -5.23 -12.37 -8.52
C VAL A 157 -6.13 -12.58 -7.29
N PRO A 158 -5.93 -13.68 -6.53
CA PRO A 158 -6.60 -13.89 -5.25
C PRO A 158 -6.32 -12.71 -4.31
N GLY A 159 -7.34 -12.13 -3.68
CA GLY A 159 -7.19 -10.90 -2.89
C GLY A 159 -7.46 -9.60 -3.64
N PHE A 160 -7.66 -9.59 -4.97
CA PHE A 160 -7.98 -8.35 -5.68
C PHE A 160 -9.31 -7.72 -5.23
N GLN A 161 -10.34 -8.53 -4.99
CA GLN A 161 -11.63 -8.02 -4.49
C GLN A 161 -11.47 -7.40 -3.10
N GLU A 162 -10.70 -8.05 -2.23
CA GLU A 162 -10.42 -7.52 -0.89
C GLU A 162 -9.57 -6.26 -0.95
N LEU A 163 -8.60 -6.19 -1.87
CA LEU A 163 -7.79 -5.00 -2.10
C LEU A 163 -8.68 -3.84 -2.53
N LYS A 164 -9.62 -4.08 -3.45
CA LYS A 164 -10.59 -3.08 -3.90
C LYS A 164 -11.49 -2.61 -2.76
N ARG A 165 -11.96 -3.53 -1.92
CA ARG A 165 -12.78 -3.21 -0.74
C ARG A 165 -12.03 -2.32 0.25
N ILE A 166 -10.83 -2.74 0.68
CA ILE A 166 -9.99 -1.98 1.61
C ILE A 166 -9.64 -0.62 1.00
N SER A 167 -9.25 -0.59 -0.28
CA SER A 167 -8.90 0.64 -0.98
C SER A 167 -10.07 1.63 -1.06
N GLY A 168 -11.30 1.16 -1.27
CA GLY A 168 -12.48 2.01 -1.23
C GLY A 168 -12.68 2.65 0.15
N GLN A 169 -12.52 1.88 1.22
CA GLN A 169 -12.63 2.39 2.59
C GLN A 169 -11.50 3.37 2.95
N VAL A 170 -10.29 3.11 2.48
CA VAL A 170 -9.15 4.04 2.64
C VAL A 170 -9.40 5.31 1.86
N ALA A 171 -9.85 5.22 0.61
CA ALA A 171 -10.21 6.38 -0.21
C ALA A 171 -11.30 7.24 0.45
N ASP A 172 -12.30 6.62 1.09
CA ASP A 172 -13.32 7.32 1.86
C ASP A 172 -12.75 8.16 3.01
N LYS A 173 -11.77 7.61 3.76
CA LYS A 173 -11.06 8.35 4.82
C LYS A 173 -10.22 9.49 4.26
N LEU A 174 -9.69 9.33 3.04
CA LEU A 174 -8.84 10.30 2.37
C LEU A 174 -9.62 11.37 1.59
N LYS A 175 -10.97 11.35 1.58
CA LYS A 175 -11.78 12.36 0.84
C LYS A 175 -11.46 13.81 1.21
N GLY A 176 -11.07 14.07 2.46
CA GLY A 176 -10.64 15.39 2.92
C GLY A 176 -9.25 15.82 2.42
N ASN A 177 -8.51 14.91 1.77
CA ASN A 177 -7.17 15.15 1.24
C ASN A 177 -7.03 14.54 -0.17
N PRO A 178 -7.53 15.22 -1.22
CA PRO A 178 -7.54 14.72 -2.59
C PRO A 178 -6.16 14.32 -3.12
N MET A 179 -5.10 15.00 -2.65
CA MET A 179 -3.72 14.69 -3.00
C MET A 179 -3.30 13.31 -2.53
N LEU A 180 -3.49 13.01 -1.25
CA LEU A 180 -3.20 11.68 -0.72
C LEU A 180 -4.13 10.62 -1.31
N ALA A 181 -5.41 10.96 -1.51
CA ALA A 181 -6.37 10.05 -2.12
C ALA A 181 -5.90 9.56 -3.50
N GLN A 182 -5.22 10.42 -4.28
CA GLN A 182 -4.71 10.06 -5.61
C GLN A 182 -3.32 9.42 -5.60
N MET A 183 -2.45 9.78 -4.65
CA MET A 183 -1.08 9.26 -4.56
C MET A 183 -0.96 7.92 -3.84
N THR A 184 -1.97 7.53 -3.05
CA THR A 184 -1.97 6.25 -2.34
C THR A 184 -2.24 5.07 -3.27
N GLN A 185 -1.90 3.87 -2.79
CA GLN A 185 -2.21 2.61 -3.47
C GLN A 185 -3.71 2.50 -3.84
N ALA A 186 -4.58 3.01 -2.95
CA ALA A 186 -6.02 3.03 -3.14
C ALA A 186 -6.47 3.88 -4.34
N GLY A 187 -5.92 5.09 -4.49
CA GLY A 187 -6.22 5.98 -5.61
C GLY A 187 -5.81 5.39 -6.96
N MET A 188 -4.62 4.80 -7.00
CA MET A 188 -4.09 4.17 -8.21
C MET A 188 -4.89 2.93 -8.62
N LEU A 189 -5.30 2.09 -7.67
CA LEU A 189 -6.07 0.88 -7.95
C LEU A 189 -7.36 1.16 -8.73
N ASN A 190 -8.07 2.23 -8.37
CA ASN A 190 -9.31 2.64 -9.04
C ASN A 190 -9.11 2.95 -10.53
N LYS A 191 -7.93 3.46 -10.91
CA LYS A 191 -7.60 3.78 -12.32
C LYS A 191 -7.08 2.55 -13.08
N LEU A 192 -6.45 1.61 -12.39
CA LEU A 192 -5.81 0.45 -13.00
C LEU A 192 -6.79 -0.65 -13.39
N ASP A 193 -7.91 -0.82 -12.67
CA ASP A 193 -8.92 -1.87 -12.90
C ASP A 193 -8.30 -3.29 -12.92
N GLY A 194 -7.42 -3.56 -11.97
CA GLY A 194 -6.77 -4.85 -11.74
C GLY A 194 -5.71 -4.78 -10.64
N PHE A 195 -5.32 -5.92 -10.09
CA PHE A 195 -4.20 -6.00 -9.15
C PHE A 195 -2.87 -5.85 -9.92
N PRO A 196 -1.93 -4.99 -9.48
CA PRO A 196 -0.62 -4.86 -10.13
C PRO A 196 0.25 -6.10 -9.88
N VAL A 197 0.32 -6.98 -10.87
CA VAL A 197 1.16 -8.21 -10.83
C VAL A 197 2.62 -7.87 -11.10
N GLN A 198 2.87 -6.93 -12.02
CA GLN A 198 4.21 -6.40 -12.24
C GLN A 198 4.14 -4.89 -12.49
N VAL A 199 5.08 -4.16 -11.91
CA VAL A 199 5.28 -2.73 -12.19
C VAL A 199 6.71 -2.54 -12.67
N VAL A 200 6.87 -1.99 -13.87
CA VAL A 200 8.17 -1.60 -14.43
C VAL A 200 8.23 -0.09 -14.40
N THR A 201 9.19 0.49 -13.69
CA THR A 201 9.38 1.94 -13.61
C THR A 201 10.73 2.31 -14.21
N HIS A 202 10.70 3.25 -15.15
CA HIS A 202 11.89 3.75 -15.82
C HIS A 202 12.35 5.03 -15.13
N ALA A 203 13.48 4.97 -14.42
CA ALA A 203 14.04 6.05 -13.65
C ALA A 203 15.44 6.42 -14.17
N GLN A 204 15.49 7.38 -15.11
CA GLN A 204 16.72 7.84 -15.75
C GLN A 204 17.54 6.67 -16.36
N GLN A 205 18.67 6.30 -15.73
CA GLN A 205 19.58 5.23 -16.17
C GLN A 205 19.32 3.88 -15.47
N ARG A 206 18.20 3.76 -14.76
CA ARG A 206 17.81 2.56 -14.02
C ARG A 206 16.38 2.15 -14.36
N THR A 207 16.15 0.86 -14.41
CA THR A 207 14.81 0.27 -14.50
C THR A 207 14.57 -0.52 -13.21
N VAL A 208 13.44 -0.24 -12.56
CA VAL A 208 13.00 -0.97 -11.37
C VAL A 208 11.79 -1.80 -11.75
N THR A 209 11.93 -3.12 -11.67
CA THR A 209 10.86 -4.08 -11.92
C THR A 209 10.43 -4.71 -10.62
N THR A 210 9.16 -4.55 -10.24
CA THR A 210 8.58 -5.18 -9.05
C THR A 210 7.56 -6.21 -9.50
N THR A 211 7.77 -7.48 -9.17
CA THR A 211 6.92 -8.61 -9.61
C THR A 211 6.33 -9.35 -8.42
N LEU A 212 5.02 -9.53 -8.40
CA LEU A 212 4.30 -10.30 -7.38
C LEU A 212 4.84 -11.72 -7.29
N GLN A 213 5.15 -12.16 -6.08
CA GLN A 213 5.53 -13.55 -5.79
C GLN A 213 4.41 -14.29 -5.05
N LYS A 214 3.75 -13.60 -4.12
CA LYS A 214 2.78 -14.21 -3.22
C LYS A 214 1.78 -13.19 -2.73
N ILE A 215 0.51 -13.58 -2.56
CA ILE A 215 -0.53 -12.80 -1.92
C ILE A 215 -1.39 -13.70 -1.02
N GLU A 216 -1.82 -13.16 0.12
CA GLU A 216 -2.66 -13.82 1.10
C GLU A 216 -3.66 -12.82 1.70
N GLU A 217 -4.91 -13.28 1.83
CA GLU A 217 -5.90 -12.66 2.72
C GLU A 217 -5.71 -13.24 4.13
N LYS A 218 -5.40 -12.38 5.11
CA LYS A 218 -5.24 -12.80 6.51
C LYS A 218 -5.46 -11.65 7.47
N SER A 219 -5.81 -11.96 8.71
CA SER A 219 -5.84 -10.94 9.77
C SER A 219 -4.41 -10.51 10.13
N LEU A 220 -4.17 -9.20 10.17
CA LEU A 220 -2.88 -8.64 10.57
C LEU A 220 -2.91 -8.12 12.00
N ASN A 221 -1.86 -8.40 12.78
CA ASN A 221 -1.72 -7.84 14.11
C ASN A 221 -1.52 -6.31 14.01
N SER A 222 -2.30 -5.55 14.79
CA SER A 222 -2.19 -4.09 14.87
C SER A 222 -0.78 -3.59 15.24
N ASP A 223 -0.01 -4.38 15.97
CA ASP A 223 1.36 -4.04 16.37
C ASP A 223 2.31 -3.91 15.16
N LEU A 224 1.98 -4.55 14.03
CA LEU A 224 2.75 -4.39 12.78
C LEU A 224 2.75 -2.93 12.31
N PHE A 225 1.70 -2.17 12.63
CA PHE A 225 1.50 -0.80 12.19
C PHE A 225 1.96 0.23 13.24
N GLN A 226 2.69 -0.21 14.27
CA GLN A 226 3.28 0.67 15.28
C GLN A 226 4.79 0.78 15.10
N VAL A 227 5.37 1.88 15.58
CA VAL A 227 6.82 2.00 15.72
C VAL A 227 7.28 1.03 16.81
N PRO A 228 8.21 0.10 16.53
CA PRO A 228 8.64 -0.86 17.54
C PRO A 228 9.31 -0.18 18.74
N SER A 229 9.19 -0.81 19.92
CA SER A 229 9.88 -0.35 21.13
C SER A 229 11.39 -0.23 20.91
N GLY A 230 12.00 0.84 21.43
CA GLY A 230 13.44 1.06 21.34
C GLY A 230 13.90 1.78 20.06
N TYR A 231 12.96 2.26 19.24
CA TYR A 231 13.27 3.18 18.15
C TYR A 231 13.33 4.63 18.65
N THR A 232 14.28 5.39 18.13
CA THR A 232 14.47 6.80 18.48
C THR A 232 13.97 7.70 17.35
N GLN A 233 13.17 8.71 17.68
CA GLN A 233 12.72 9.68 16.69
C GLN A 233 13.89 10.56 16.24
N VAL A 234 14.03 10.76 14.94
CA VAL A 234 14.99 11.66 14.32
C VAL A 234 14.25 12.64 13.40
N GLU A 235 14.89 13.78 13.13
CA GLU A 235 14.37 14.74 12.16
C GLU A 235 14.30 14.10 10.76
N HIS A 236 13.18 14.31 10.07
CA HIS A 236 13.03 13.83 8.71
C HIS A 236 14.03 14.54 7.80
N PRO A 237 14.83 13.83 6.96
CA PRO A 237 15.88 14.45 6.13
C PRO A 237 15.38 15.61 5.26
N SER A 238 14.14 15.54 4.76
CA SER A 238 13.51 16.59 3.96
C SER A 238 13.05 17.84 4.73
N ARG A 239 13.16 17.86 6.07
CA ARG A 239 12.83 19.03 6.92
C ARG A 239 14.05 19.76 7.48
N GLY A 240 15.27 19.30 7.16
CA GLY A 240 16.53 19.94 7.55
C GLY A 240 16.73 21.30 6.88
N GLY A 241 16.04 22.32 7.40
CA GLY A 241 16.12 23.70 6.93
C GLY A 241 15.88 24.76 8.01
N VAL A 242 15.43 24.38 9.21
CA VAL A 242 15.33 25.33 10.33
C VAL A 242 15.82 24.64 11.59
N LYS A 243 17.08 24.91 11.97
CA LYS A 243 17.53 24.70 13.35
C LYS A 243 16.56 25.47 14.26
N ARG A 244 15.72 24.78 15.02
CA ARG A 244 15.13 25.36 16.22
C ARG A 244 16.24 25.41 17.26
N GLN A 245 16.92 26.56 17.37
CA GLN A 245 17.66 26.87 18.58
C GLN A 245 16.66 27.10 19.73
N PRO A 246 17.07 26.80 20.98
CA PRO A 246 16.18 26.68 22.14
C PRO A 246 15.44 27.98 22.46
#